data_AF-A0A536V2E8-F1
#
_entry.id   AF-A0A536V2E8-F1
#
_cell.length_a   1.000
_cell.length_b   1.000
_cell.length_c   1.000
_cell.angle_alpha   90.00
_cell.angle_beta   90.00
_cell.angle_gamma   90.00
#
_symmetry.space_group_name_H-M   'P 1'
#
loop_
_entity.id
_entity.type
_entity.pdbx_description
1 polymer ?
#
loop_
_entity_poly.entity_id
_entity_poly.type
_entity_poly.pdbx_seq_one_letter_code
_entity_poly.pdbx_strand_id
1 'polypeptide(L)'
;MNPMEKLTLSLERGEILLDRLLQDGIGIAHDCGGKLACTSCQVVIREGMEGLNAASEDELDLLDRSGAADSDARLACQVSGIGELLIEISREDAPVHSSMLPVTVSEHAAEYLADQLAKHPSAVAVRLIVEPAGCSGHGYRIEPSDVIRDEDSVFETRRLRIVIDAASMPYLQGTRLDVSHQGLVRRVIFDNPNARQTCGCGESFGVLTSSDRRTWAES
;
A
#
# COMPACT_ATOMS: atom_id res chain seq x y z
N MET A 1 -22.18 4.13 -12.90
CA MET A 1 -22.64 4.20 -11.50
C MET A 1 -22.00 3.03 -10.81
N ASN A 2 -20.99 3.29 -9.98
CA ASN A 2 -20.24 2.25 -9.29
C ASN A 2 -21.15 1.55 -8.27
N PRO A 3 -21.10 0.21 -8.13
CA PRO A 3 -21.91 -0.49 -7.16
C PRO A 3 -21.39 -0.19 -5.75
N MET A 4 -22.24 0.43 -4.94
CA MET A 4 -21.99 0.65 -3.51
C MET A 4 -22.50 -0.55 -2.72
N GLU A 5 -21.67 -1.07 -1.82
CA GLU A 5 -22.06 -2.15 -0.92
C GLU A 5 -22.41 -1.61 0.45
N LYS A 6 -23.53 -2.07 1.00
CA LYS A 6 -23.98 -1.79 2.36
C LYS A 6 -23.42 -2.81 3.34
N LEU A 7 -22.87 -2.34 4.45
CA LEU A 7 -22.26 -3.16 5.49
C LEU A 7 -22.71 -2.68 6.87
N THR A 8 -22.87 -3.64 7.78
CA THR A 8 -23.18 -3.38 9.18
C THR A 8 -22.05 -3.92 10.04
N LEU A 9 -21.53 -3.10 10.94
CA LEU A 9 -20.45 -3.45 11.85
C LEU A 9 -20.53 -2.65 13.15
N SER A 10 -19.88 -3.14 14.20
CA SER A 10 -19.75 -2.45 15.48
C SER A 10 -18.33 -1.93 15.67
N LEU A 11 -18.19 -0.70 16.17
CA LEU A 11 -16.93 -0.15 16.68
C LEU A 11 -16.88 -0.20 18.20
N GLU A 12 -15.72 -0.63 18.72
CA GLU A 12 -15.37 -0.53 20.12
C GLU A 12 -14.59 0.76 20.44
N ARG A 13 -14.51 1.10 21.73
CA ARG A 13 -13.92 2.36 22.18
C ARG A 13 -12.44 2.44 21.79
N GLY A 14 -12.12 3.42 20.95
CA GLY A 14 -10.76 3.69 20.51
C GLY A 14 -10.35 2.93 19.25
N GLU A 15 -11.26 2.16 18.65
CA GLU A 15 -11.02 1.57 17.33
C GLU A 15 -11.17 2.60 16.22
N ILE A 16 -10.34 2.44 15.19
CA ILE A 16 -10.44 3.16 13.92
C ILE A 16 -11.23 2.28 12.94
N LEU A 17 -12.16 2.87 12.21
CA LEU A 17 -13.03 2.17 11.27
C LEU A 17 -12.25 1.42 10.20
N LEU A 18 -11.19 2.02 9.65
CA LEU A 18 -10.30 1.34 8.70
C LEU A 18 -9.76 0.03 9.28
N ASP A 19 -9.18 0.06 10.48
CA ASP A 19 -8.60 -1.14 11.10
C ASP A 19 -9.67 -2.20 11.38
N ARG A 20 -10.85 -1.78 11.85
CA ARG A 20 -11.99 -2.68 12.09
C ARG A 20 -12.43 -3.38 10.81
N LEU A 21 -12.58 -2.64 9.71
CA LEU A 21 -12.94 -3.20 8.40
C LEU A 21 -11.91 -4.24 7.94
N LEU A 22 -10.62 -3.91 8.07
CA LEU A 22 -9.53 -4.82 7.70
C LEU A 22 -9.50 -6.08 8.57
N GLN A 23 -9.72 -5.96 9.88
CA GLN A 23 -9.81 -7.09 10.80
C GLN A 23 -10.98 -8.03 10.46
N ASP A 24 -12.11 -7.48 10.02
CA ASP A 24 -13.27 -8.25 9.56
C ASP A 24 -13.11 -8.81 8.13
N GLY A 25 -11.96 -8.57 7.50
CA GLY A 25 -11.68 -9.04 6.15
C GLY A 25 -12.40 -8.25 5.06
N ILE A 26 -12.92 -7.07 5.40
CA ILE A 26 -13.60 -6.17 4.48
C ILE A 26 -12.54 -5.25 3.86
N GLY A 27 -12.17 -5.56 2.62
CA GLY A 27 -11.23 -4.75 1.87
C GLY A 27 -11.80 -3.35 1.57
N ILE A 28 -11.01 -2.32 1.87
CA ILE A 28 -11.23 -0.94 1.44
C ILE A 28 -9.91 -0.34 0.92
N ALA A 29 -9.97 0.48 -0.14
CA ALA A 29 -8.78 1.14 -0.68
C ALA A 29 -8.19 2.12 0.35
N HIS A 30 -6.86 2.16 0.48
CA HIS A 30 -6.18 3.06 1.42
C HIS A 30 -4.75 3.35 0.96
N ASP A 31 -4.62 3.97 -0.20
CA ASP A 31 -3.33 4.23 -0.88
C ASP A 31 -2.31 5.05 -0.09
N CYS A 32 -2.62 5.53 1.12
CA CYS A 32 -1.66 6.18 2.03
C CYS A 32 -1.34 5.39 3.30
N GLY A 33 -1.87 4.16 3.45
CA GLY A 33 -1.70 3.39 4.68
C GLY A 33 -2.45 3.95 5.89
N GLY A 34 -3.53 4.70 5.68
CA GLY A 34 -4.35 5.27 6.77
C GLY A 34 -3.79 6.55 7.41
N LYS A 35 -2.91 7.29 6.72
CA LYS A 35 -2.19 8.46 7.26
C LYS A 35 -2.76 9.83 6.85
N LEU A 36 -4.03 9.91 6.48
CA LEU A 36 -4.68 11.16 6.05
C LEU A 36 -3.93 11.89 4.90
N ALA A 37 -3.56 11.16 3.85
CA ALA A 37 -2.88 11.74 2.67
C ALA A 37 -3.55 11.40 1.33
N CYS A 38 -4.66 10.66 1.35
CA CYS A 38 -5.46 10.32 0.18
C CYS A 38 -6.94 10.22 0.55
N THR A 39 -7.82 10.15 -0.45
CA THR A 39 -9.27 9.93 -0.27
C THR A 39 -9.73 8.51 -0.58
N SER A 40 -8.82 7.58 -0.82
CA SER A 40 -9.17 6.22 -1.25
C SER A 40 -10.00 5.42 -0.23
N CYS A 41 -9.82 5.68 1.06
CA CYS A 41 -10.57 5.01 2.13
C CYS A 41 -11.94 5.64 2.42
N GLN A 42 -12.53 6.28 1.41
CA GLN A 42 -13.82 6.94 1.53
C GLN A 42 -14.92 5.91 1.84
N VAL A 43 -15.73 6.25 2.83
CA VAL A 43 -16.93 5.52 3.24
C VAL A 43 -18.08 6.50 3.39
N VAL A 44 -19.31 6.04 3.26
CA VAL A 44 -20.48 6.86 3.56
C VAL A 44 -21.18 6.27 4.77
N ILE A 45 -21.38 7.07 5.82
CA ILE A 45 -22.02 6.62 7.06
C ILE A 45 -23.53 6.85 6.93
N ARG A 46 -24.33 5.78 6.93
CA ARG A 46 -25.79 5.88 6.81
C ARG A 46 -26.50 5.88 8.16
N GLU A 47 -25.96 5.16 9.15
CA GLU A 47 -26.48 5.13 10.52
C GLU A 47 -25.32 5.09 11.53
N GLY A 48 -25.59 5.59 12.75
CA GLY A 48 -24.63 5.55 13.87
C GLY A 48 -23.63 6.71 13.93
N MET A 49 -23.82 7.76 13.13
CA MET A 49 -22.91 8.91 13.07
C MET A 49 -22.76 9.67 14.41
N GLU A 50 -23.78 9.61 15.26
CA GLU A 50 -23.79 10.21 16.60
C GLU A 50 -22.76 9.58 17.57
N GLY A 51 -22.35 8.34 17.31
CA GLY A 51 -21.35 7.62 18.11
C GLY A 51 -19.90 7.87 17.67
N LEU A 52 -19.69 8.70 16.64
CA LEU A 52 -18.41 8.91 15.99
C LEU A 52 -17.78 10.27 16.33
N ASN A 53 -16.47 10.39 16.13
CA ASN A 53 -15.79 11.67 16.18
C ASN A 53 -16.24 12.60 15.03
N ALA A 54 -16.18 13.91 15.30
CA ALA A 54 -16.34 14.92 14.25
C ALA A 54 -15.25 14.78 13.18
N ALA A 55 -15.59 15.16 11.94
CA ALA A 55 -14.62 15.26 10.86
C ALA A 55 -13.62 16.39 11.15
N SER A 56 -12.35 16.12 10.87
CA SER A 56 -11.31 17.15 10.95
C SER A 56 -11.35 18.06 9.72
N GLU A 57 -10.78 19.27 9.83
CA GLU A 57 -10.68 20.20 8.70
C GLU A 57 -9.86 19.58 7.55
N ASP A 58 -8.74 18.93 7.86
CA ASP A 58 -7.88 18.25 6.88
C ASP A 58 -8.63 17.11 6.14
N GLU A 59 -9.48 16.37 6.85
CA GLU A 59 -10.34 15.33 6.25
C GLU A 59 -11.35 15.92 5.27
N LEU A 60 -12.03 16.99 5.67
CA LEU A 60 -13.04 17.66 4.85
C LEU A 60 -12.41 18.27 3.59
N ASP A 61 -11.26 18.93 3.72
CA ASP A 61 -10.51 19.50 2.60
C ASP A 61 -10.14 18.45 1.53
N LEU A 62 -9.76 17.24 1.97
CA LEU A 62 -9.46 16.14 1.07
C LEU A 62 -10.72 15.64 0.36
N LEU A 63 -11.82 15.44 1.10
CA LEU A 63 -13.09 14.95 0.56
C LEU A 63 -13.68 15.92 -0.48
N ASP A 64 -13.67 17.22 -0.19
CA ASP A 64 -14.14 18.28 -1.09
C ASP A 64 -13.38 18.25 -2.41
N ARG A 65 -12.05 18.14 -2.36
CA ARG A 65 -11.19 18.08 -3.55
C ARG A 65 -11.43 16.84 -4.40
N SER A 66 -11.82 15.73 -3.78
CA SER A 66 -12.13 14.48 -4.49
C SER A 66 -13.49 14.49 -5.18
N GLY A 67 -14.33 15.49 -4.90
CA GLY A 67 -15.70 15.56 -5.40
C GLY A 67 -16.62 14.55 -4.70
N ALA A 68 -16.38 14.26 -3.42
CA ALA A 68 -17.28 13.44 -2.63
C ALA A 68 -18.68 14.10 -2.63
N ALA A 69 -19.63 13.47 -3.34
CA ALA A 69 -20.96 14.06 -3.56
C ALA A 69 -21.91 13.89 -2.36
N ASP A 70 -21.54 13.03 -1.41
CA ASP A 70 -22.38 12.67 -0.28
C ASP A 70 -21.91 13.40 0.99
N SER A 71 -22.82 14.11 1.66
CA SER A 71 -22.51 14.86 2.88
C SER A 71 -22.09 13.97 4.05
N ASP A 72 -22.46 12.69 4.00
CA ASP A 72 -22.15 11.71 5.04
C ASP A 72 -20.87 10.93 4.71
N ALA A 73 -20.12 11.37 3.69
CA ALA A 73 -18.82 10.83 3.34
C ALA A 73 -17.77 11.13 4.42
N ARG A 74 -17.00 10.12 4.78
CA ARG A 74 -15.88 10.18 5.73
C ARG A 74 -14.71 9.38 5.20
N LEU A 75 -13.52 9.61 5.75
CA LEU A 75 -12.36 8.75 5.52
C LEU A 75 -12.29 7.70 6.63
N ALA A 76 -12.37 6.42 6.29
CA ALA A 76 -12.38 5.33 7.28
C ALA A 76 -11.17 5.37 8.24
N CYS A 77 -10.01 5.88 7.78
CA CYS A 77 -8.83 6.03 8.62
C CYS A 77 -8.95 7.12 9.71
N GLN A 78 -9.92 8.03 9.59
CA GLN A 78 -10.16 9.11 10.55
C GLN A 78 -11.42 8.90 11.40
N VAL A 79 -12.23 7.90 11.06
CA VAL A 79 -13.44 7.55 11.81
C VAL A 79 -13.05 6.67 12.99
N SER A 80 -13.42 7.12 14.18
CA SER A 80 -13.31 6.41 15.45
C SER A 80 -14.55 6.69 16.29
N GLY A 81 -14.91 5.77 17.17
CA GLY A 81 -16.13 5.94 17.93
C GLY A 81 -16.55 4.69 18.66
N ILE A 82 -17.84 4.63 19.01
CA ILE A 82 -18.47 3.47 19.60
C ILE A 82 -19.87 3.28 19.03
N GLY A 83 -20.27 2.03 18.85
CA GLY A 83 -21.65 1.68 18.49
C GLY A 83 -21.76 0.94 17.16
N GLU A 84 -22.99 0.62 16.80
CA GLU A 84 -23.33 -0.04 15.54
C GLU A 84 -23.44 0.98 14.42
N LEU A 85 -22.82 0.66 13.29
CA LEU A 85 -22.76 1.49 12.10
C LEU A 85 -23.38 0.75 10.92
N LEU A 86 -24.16 1.48 10.13
CA LEU A 86 -24.48 1.11 8.76
C LEU A 86 -23.64 1.99 7.84
N ILE A 87 -22.77 1.37 7.05
CA ILE A 87 -21.90 2.09 6.12
C ILE A 87 -22.14 1.63 4.69
N GLU A 88 -21.80 2.49 3.75
CA GLU A 88 -21.68 2.16 2.34
C GLU A 88 -20.25 2.38 1.87
N ILE A 89 -19.70 1.39 1.16
CA ILE A 89 -18.36 1.45 0.58
C ILE A 89 -18.41 1.16 -0.92
N SER A 90 -17.60 1.87 -1.69
CA SER A 90 -17.34 1.53 -3.09
C SER A 90 -16.37 0.36 -3.13
N ARG A 91 -16.85 -0.83 -3.49
CA ARG A 91 -16.00 -2.03 -3.62
C ARG A 91 -15.08 -2.00 -4.83
N GLU A 92 -15.30 -1.08 -5.76
CA GLU A 92 -14.34 -0.83 -6.81
C GLU A 92 -13.13 -0.20 -6.13
N ASP A 93 -12.06 -1.00 -6.04
CA ASP A 93 -10.68 -0.59 -5.80
C ASP A 93 -9.98 -0.97 -4.49
N ALA A 94 -10.58 -1.78 -3.63
CA ALA A 94 -9.88 -2.31 -2.46
C ALA A 94 -8.93 -3.48 -2.82
N PRO A 95 -7.60 -3.36 -2.64
CA PRO A 95 -6.78 -4.56 -2.46
C PRO A 95 -7.31 -5.33 -1.25
N VAL A 96 -7.59 -6.61 -1.47
CA VAL A 96 -8.25 -7.51 -0.50
C VAL A 96 -7.28 -7.82 0.63
N HIS A 97 -7.14 -6.92 1.60
CA HIS A 97 -6.28 -7.09 2.77
C HIS A 97 -6.92 -7.99 3.86
N SER A 98 -7.65 -9.04 3.46
CA SER A 98 -8.25 -10.01 4.40
C SER A 98 -7.38 -11.26 4.64
N SER A 99 -6.22 -11.34 4.02
CA SER A 99 -5.20 -12.33 4.36
C SER A 99 -3.88 -11.70 4.01
N MET A 100 -2.90 -11.71 4.91
CA MET A 100 -1.51 -11.42 4.57
C MET A 100 -1.09 -12.35 3.43
N LEU A 101 -1.31 -11.94 2.18
CA LEU A 101 -0.80 -12.65 1.04
C LEU A 101 0.70 -12.40 1.04
N PRO A 102 1.52 -13.44 1.23
CA PRO A 102 2.94 -13.26 1.38
C PRO A 102 3.51 -12.66 0.09
N VAL A 103 4.53 -11.82 0.24
CA VAL A 103 5.37 -11.48 -0.89
C VAL A 103 6.14 -12.74 -1.28
N THR A 104 6.00 -13.15 -2.54
CA THR A 104 6.66 -14.35 -3.05
C THR A 104 7.76 -13.97 -4.02
N VAL A 105 8.79 -14.81 -4.12
CA VAL A 105 9.90 -14.61 -5.06
C VAL A 105 10.10 -15.86 -5.87
N SER A 106 10.21 -15.71 -7.18
CA SER A 106 10.52 -16.82 -8.08
C SER A 106 11.91 -17.39 -7.77
N GLU A 107 12.15 -18.63 -8.18
CA GLU A 107 13.45 -19.27 -8.03
C GLU A 107 14.59 -18.47 -8.67
N HIS A 108 14.37 -18.01 -9.92
CA HIS A 108 15.37 -17.23 -10.66
C HIS A 108 15.63 -15.86 -10.03
N ALA A 109 14.59 -15.21 -9.49
CA ALA A 109 14.76 -13.94 -8.81
C ALA A 109 15.46 -14.10 -7.45
N ALA A 110 15.16 -15.15 -6.70
CA ALA A 110 15.81 -15.42 -5.43
C ALA A 110 17.32 -15.66 -5.60
N GLU A 111 17.72 -16.42 -6.61
CA GLU A 111 19.13 -16.61 -6.97
C GLU A 111 19.80 -15.30 -7.38
N TYR A 112 19.16 -14.54 -8.28
CA TYR A 112 19.70 -13.26 -8.74
C TYR A 112 19.88 -12.27 -7.59
N LEU A 113 18.89 -12.15 -6.70
CA LEU A 113 18.94 -11.26 -5.55
C LEU A 113 19.97 -11.72 -4.52
N ALA A 114 20.11 -13.03 -4.29
CA ALA A 114 21.16 -13.56 -3.42
C ALA A 114 22.56 -13.27 -3.96
N ASP A 115 22.78 -13.38 -5.28
CA ASP A 115 24.05 -13.00 -5.93
C ASP A 115 24.33 -11.50 -5.83
N GLN A 116 23.30 -10.64 -5.92
CA GLN A 116 23.48 -9.22 -5.67
C GLN A 116 23.80 -8.96 -4.19
N LEU A 117 23.09 -9.59 -3.26
CA LEU A 117 23.29 -9.43 -1.83
C LEU A 117 24.70 -9.87 -1.40
N ALA A 118 25.24 -10.94 -2.00
CA ALA A 118 26.59 -11.43 -1.73
C ALA A 118 27.71 -10.42 -2.06
N LYS A 119 27.44 -9.40 -2.88
CA LYS A 119 28.37 -8.30 -3.15
C LYS A 119 28.42 -7.27 -2.02
N HIS A 120 27.49 -7.34 -1.08
CA HIS A 120 27.36 -6.46 0.08
C HIS A 120 27.59 -7.28 1.36
N PRO A 121 28.84 -7.42 1.82
CA PRO A 121 29.19 -8.36 2.90
C PRO A 121 28.57 -8.02 4.27
N SER A 122 28.14 -6.78 4.49
CA SER A 122 27.44 -6.36 5.70
C SER A 122 25.92 -6.59 5.64
N ALA A 123 25.38 -6.92 4.46
CA ALA A 123 23.95 -7.04 4.26
C ALA A 123 23.44 -8.41 4.71
N VAL A 124 22.40 -8.40 5.54
CA VAL A 124 21.79 -9.59 6.15
C VAL A 124 20.45 -9.96 5.50
N ALA A 125 19.86 -9.03 4.73
CA ALA A 125 18.61 -9.17 4.00
C ALA A 125 18.54 -8.22 2.79
N VAL A 126 17.59 -8.50 1.88
CA VAL A 126 17.15 -7.55 0.84
C VAL A 126 15.92 -6.82 1.34
N ARG A 127 15.93 -5.49 1.27
CA ARG A 127 14.81 -4.65 1.65
C ARG A 127 14.02 -4.19 0.44
N LEU A 128 12.70 -4.33 0.50
CA LEU A 128 11.78 -3.78 -0.49
C LEU A 128 11.11 -2.54 0.08
N ILE A 129 11.13 -1.45 -0.68
CA ILE A 129 10.58 -0.16 -0.29
C ILE A 129 9.66 0.33 -1.40
N VAL A 130 8.52 0.90 -1.01
CA VAL A 130 7.65 1.66 -1.89
C VAL A 130 7.82 3.14 -1.59
N GLU A 131 8.13 3.92 -2.61
CA GLU A 131 8.32 5.36 -2.48
C GLU A 131 7.55 6.13 -3.54
N PRO A 132 7.16 7.40 -3.29
CA PRO A 132 6.50 8.21 -4.30
C PRO A 132 7.39 8.39 -5.55
N ALA A 133 6.82 8.17 -6.74
CA ALA A 133 7.52 8.32 -8.01
C ALA A 133 6.68 9.09 -9.04
N GLY A 134 7.20 10.23 -9.51
CA GLY A 134 6.55 11.05 -10.55
C GLY A 134 5.25 11.74 -10.11
N CYS A 135 4.49 12.29 -11.08
CA CYS A 135 3.30 13.11 -10.83
C CYS A 135 2.09 12.35 -10.24
N SER A 136 2.04 11.01 -10.30
CA SER A 136 0.84 10.25 -9.92
C SER A 136 1.11 8.81 -9.46
N GLY A 137 2.37 8.45 -9.16
CA GLY A 137 2.77 7.05 -9.02
C GLY A 137 3.58 6.71 -7.78
N HIS A 138 3.75 5.40 -7.60
CA HIS A 138 4.67 4.80 -6.63
C HIS A 138 5.77 4.05 -7.40
N GLY A 139 6.98 4.06 -6.87
CA GLY A 139 8.15 3.33 -7.38
C GLY A 139 8.57 2.25 -6.39
N TYR A 140 9.14 1.17 -6.92
CA TYR A 140 9.71 0.10 -6.11
C TYR A 140 11.22 0.26 -6.02
N ARG A 141 11.77 0.17 -4.82
CA ARG A 141 13.21 0.18 -4.58
C ARG A 141 13.63 -1.10 -3.87
N ILE A 142 14.72 -1.67 -4.34
CA ILE A 142 15.37 -2.84 -3.77
C ILE A 142 16.74 -2.41 -3.26
N GLU A 143 17.03 -2.68 -1.99
CA GLU A 143 18.33 -2.35 -1.41
C GLU A 143 18.85 -3.45 -0.47
N PRO A 144 20.17 -3.62 -0.37
CA PRO A 144 20.76 -4.45 0.67
C PRO A 144 20.53 -3.80 2.04
N SER A 145 20.17 -4.61 3.05
CA SER A 145 19.94 -4.15 4.41
C SER A 145 20.79 -4.94 5.39
N ASP A 146 21.52 -4.24 6.25
CA ASP A 146 22.38 -4.76 7.32
C ASP A 146 21.63 -4.96 8.65
N VAL A 147 20.44 -4.35 8.78
CA VAL A 147 19.60 -4.43 9.99
C VAL A 147 18.17 -4.81 9.61
N ILE A 148 17.62 -5.77 10.37
CA ILE A 148 16.19 -6.08 10.39
C ILE A 148 15.59 -5.37 11.60
N ARG A 149 14.58 -4.54 11.39
CA ARG A 149 13.90 -3.75 12.43
C ARG A 149 12.71 -4.54 12.97
N ASP A 150 12.28 -4.22 14.19
CA ASP A 150 11.16 -4.92 14.86
C ASP A 150 9.82 -4.74 14.13
N GLU A 151 9.65 -3.62 13.42
CA GLU A 151 8.46 -3.32 12.61
C GLU A 151 8.51 -3.91 11.20
N ASP A 152 9.61 -4.56 10.80
CA ASP A 152 9.73 -5.13 9.47
C ASP A 152 8.95 -6.44 9.35
N SER A 153 8.22 -6.57 8.25
CA SER A 153 7.73 -7.88 7.81
C SER A 153 8.87 -8.66 7.16
N VAL A 154 9.18 -9.83 7.70
CA VAL A 154 10.29 -10.68 7.23
C VAL A 154 9.76 -11.91 6.49
N PHE A 155 10.21 -12.08 5.25
CA PHE A 155 9.89 -13.24 4.43
C PHE A 155 11.19 -13.99 4.10
N GLU A 156 11.23 -15.27 4.42
CA GLU A 156 12.38 -16.13 4.11
C GLU A 156 12.09 -16.97 2.88
N THR A 157 13.01 -16.96 1.91
CA THR A 157 12.93 -17.84 0.73
C THR A 157 14.30 -18.42 0.45
N ARG A 158 14.45 -19.73 0.66
CA ARG A 158 15.69 -20.50 0.50
C ARG A 158 16.87 -19.94 1.31
N ARG A 159 17.67 -19.05 0.73
CA ARG A 159 18.88 -18.42 1.31
C ARG A 159 18.80 -16.89 1.34
N LEU A 160 17.65 -16.34 0.99
CA LEU A 160 17.39 -14.92 0.94
C LEU A 160 16.39 -14.56 2.02
N ARG A 161 16.71 -13.54 2.80
CA ARG A 161 15.75 -12.87 3.68
C ARG A 161 15.31 -11.59 2.99
N ILE A 162 14.00 -11.41 2.94
CA ILE A 162 13.37 -10.21 2.41
C ILE A 162 12.72 -9.49 3.59
N VAL A 163 13.01 -8.19 3.70
CA VAL A 163 12.41 -7.34 4.72
C VAL A 163 11.63 -6.23 4.06
N ILE A 164 10.48 -5.92 4.61
CA ILE A 164 9.58 -4.88 4.11
C ILE A 164 9.19 -4.03 5.30
N ASP A 165 9.43 -2.72 5.22
CA ASP A 165 9.03 -1.81 6.30
C ASP A 165 7.49 -1.70 6.39
N ALA A 166 7.00 -1.32 7.57
CA ALA A 166 5.57 -1.24 7.84
C ALA A 166 4.83 -0.28 6.91
N ALA A 167 5.49 0.76 6.38
CA ALA A 167 4.87 1.70 5.44
C ALA A 167 4.76 1.11 4.02
N SER A 168 5.71 0.28 3.61
CA SER A 168 5.75 -0.36 2.28
C SER A 168 4.87 -1.62 2.19
N MET A 169 4.67 -2.33 3.31
CA MET A 169 3.99 -3.62 3.33
C MET A 169 2.56 -3.60 2.75
N PRO A 170 1.70 -2.60 3.03
CA PRO A 170 0.35 -2.52 2.44
C PRO A 170 0.37 -2.53 0.90
N TYR A 171 1.35 -1.89 0.28
CA TYR A 171 1.44 -1.80 -1.18
C TYR A 171 1.96 -3.09 -1.82
N LEU A 172 2.77 -3.86 -1.10
CA LEU A 172 3.46 -5.03 -1.64
C LEU A 172 2.70 -6.35 -1.39
N GLN A 173 1.57 -6.35 -0.70
CA GLN A 173 0.87 -7.59 -0.36
C GLN A 173 0.50 -8.42 -1.60
N GLY A 174 0.78 -9.72 -1.56
CA GLY A 174 0.55 -10.63 -2.68
C GLY A 174 1.44 -10.39 -3.91
N THR A 175 2.40 -9.45 -3.84
CA THR A 175 3.33 -9.21 -4.94
C THR A 175 4.23 -10.42 -5.15
N ARG A 176 4.42 -10.78 -6.42
CA ARG A 176 5.40 -11.78 -6.83
C ARG A 176 6.58 -11.09 -7.51
N LEU A 177 7.79 -11.31 -6.98
CA LEU A 177 9.02 -10.87 -7.61
C LEU A 177 9.52 -11.94 -8.57
N ASP A 178 9.88 -11.52 -9.78
CA ASP A 178 10.55 -12.38 -10.76
C ASP A 178 11.72 -11.63 -11.41
N VAL A 179 12.50 -12.30 -12.25
CA VAL A 179 13.58 -11.68 -13.02
C VAL A 179 13.28 -11.81 -14.51
N SER A 180 13.27 -10.68 -15.19
CA SER A 180 13.15 -10.63 -16.65
C SER A 180 14.52 -10.47 -17.29
N HIS A 181 14.64 -11.02 -18.50
CA HIS A 181 15.80 -10.87 -19.36
C HIS A 181 15.42 -9.96 -20.53
N GLN A 182 15.93 -8.75 -20.55
CA GLN A 182 15.86 -7.87 -21.72
C GLN A 182 17.26 -7.72 -22.31
N GLY A 183 17.54 -8.56 -23.32
CA GLY A 183 18.87 -8.67 -23.90
C GLY A 183 19.90 -9.16 -22.88
N LEU A 184 20.98 -8.39 -22.69
CA LEU A 184 22.06 -8.70 -21.74
C LEU A 184 21.75 -8.23 -20.31
N VAL A 185 20.70 -7.44 -20.12
CA VAL A 185 20.36 -6.85 -18.82
C VAL A 185 19.30 -7.71 -18.15
N ARG A 186 19.61 -8.15 -16.93
CA ARG A 186 18.64 -8.78 -16.03
C ARG A 186 18.02 -7.69 -15.16
N ARG A 187 16.69 -7.69 -15.05
CA ARG A 187 15.95 -6.74 -14.23
C ARG A 187 14.89 -7.46 -13.40
N VAL A 188 14.82 -7.13 -12.12
CA VAL A 188 13.74 -7.60 -11.24
C VAL A 188 12.43 -6.96 -11.67
N ILE A 189 11.39 -7.78 -11.82
CA ILE A 189 10.03 -7.36 -12.11
C ILE A 189 9.14 -7.64 -10.91
N PHE A 190 8.17 -6.76 -10.71
CA PHE A 190 7.19 -6.84 -9.62
C PHE A 190 5.82 -7.09 -10.25
N ASP A 191 5.30 -8.30 -10.09
CA ASP A 191 3.93 -8.64 -10.44
C ASP A 191 3.06 -8.37 -9.20
N ASN A 192 2.62 -7.12 -9.08
CA ASN A 192 1.86 -6.64 -7.92
C ASN A 192 0.36 -6.60 -8.25
N PRO A 193 -0.48 -7.46 -7.63
CA PRO A 193 -1.92 -7.46 -7.88
C PRO A 193 -2.62 -6.17 -7.42
N ASN A 194 -1.99 -5.36 -6.57
CA ASN A 194 -2.53 -4.10 -6.07
C ASN A 194 -2.16 -2.90 -6.97
N ALA A 195 -1.26 -3.10 -7.94
CA ALA A 195 -0.80 -2.01 -8.81
C ALA A 195 -1.84 -1.70 -9.88
N ARG A 196 -2.56 -0.58 -9.74
CA ARG A 196 -3.47 -0.07 -10.77
C ARG A 196 -2.70 0.47 -11.97
N GLN A 197 -2.98 -0.06 -13.16
CA GLN A 197 -2.55 0.56 -14.41
C GLN A 197 -3.39 1.81 -14.69
N THR A 198 -3.00 2.95 -14.13
CA THR A 198 -3.62 4.24 -14.47
C THR A 198 -2.57 5.21 -15.00
N CYS A 199 -2.28 5.14 -16.30
CA CYS A 199 -2.03 6.36 -17.07
C CYS A 199 -2.08 6.10 -18.59
N GLY A 200 -2.90 6.89 -19.29
CA GLY A 200 -3.03 6.91 -20.76
C GLY A 200 -1.80 7.42 -21.53
N CYS A 201 -0.59 7.27 -20.97
CA CYS A 201 0.68 7.63 -21.59
C CYS A 201 1.75 6.51 -21.56
N GLY A 202 1.49 5.38 -20.90
CA GLY A 202 2.25 4.13 -21.13
C GLY A 202 3.59 3.97 -20.39
N GLU A 203 3.90 4.75 -19.35
CA GLU A 203 5.07 4.50 -18.51
C GLU A 203 4.68 3.78 -17.21
N SER A 204 5.09 2.52 -17.11
CA SER A 204 4.77 1.58 -16.04
C SER A 204 5.52 1.90 -14.74
N PHE A 205 5.02 1.40 -13.61
CA PHE A 205 5.70 1.37 -12.30
C PHE A 205 7.19 1.08 -12.46
N GLY A 206 8.03 2.07 -12.17
CA GLY A 206 9.47 1.98 -12.33
C GLY A 206 10.12 1.35 -11.11
N VAL A 207 10.99 0.36 -11.32
CA VAL A 207 11.97 -0.01 -10.30
C VAL A 207 13.04 1.06 -10.30
N LEU A 208 13.08 1.87 -9.24
CA LEU A 208 14.08 2.91 -9.02
C LEU A 208 15.38 2.21 -8.64
N THR A 209 16.31 2.10 -9.59
CA THR A 209 17.67 1.64 -9.28
C THR A 209 18.49 2.84 -8.82
N SER A 210 19.37 2.62 -7.85
CA SER A 210 20.22 3.63 -7.19
C SER A 210 21.17 4.42 -8.11
N SER A 211 21.05 4.27 -9.44
CA SER A 211 21.78 5.07 -10.42
C SER A 211 21.01 6.33 -10.85
N ASP A 212 19.75 6.50 -10.47
CA ASP A 212 18.92 7.65 -10.82
C ASP A 212 18.93 8.72 -9.71
N ARG A 213 20.15 9.19 -9.38
CA ARG A 213 20.35 10.45 -8.65
C ARG A 213 21.22 11.36 -9.49
N ARG A 214 20.59 11.96 -10.51
CA ARG A 214 21.12 13.17 -11.14
C ARG A 214 20.21 14.34 -10.83
N THR A 215 20.28 14.79 -9.58
CA THR A 215 19.81 16.12 -9.18
C THR A 215 21.05 16.85 -8.74
N TRP A 216 21.49 17.86 -9.49
CA TRP A 216 21.92 19.18 -8.99
C TRP A 216 21.83 20.16 -10.16
N ALA A 217 21.04 21.21 -9.97
CA ALA A 217 20.95 22.36 -10.83
C ALA A 217 22.29 23.10 -10.86
N GLU A 218 22.73 23.50 -12.05
CA GLU A 218 23.62 24.65 -12.23
C GLU A 218 23.11 25.45 -13.45
N SER A 219 23.31 26.75 -13.34
CA SER A 219 22.64 27.88 -13.99
C SER A 219 22.64 27.93 -15.52
#